data_AF-A0A432XXS0-F1
#
_entry.id   AF-A0A432XXS0-F1
#
_cell.length_a   1.000
_cell.length_b   1.000
_cell.length_c   1.000
_cell.angle_alpha   90.00
_cell.angle_beta   90.00
_cell.angle_gamma   90.00
#
_symmetry.space_group_name_H-M   'P 1'
#
loop_
_entity.id
_entity.type
_entity.pdbx_description
1 polymer ?
#
loop_
_entity_poly.entity_id
_entity_poly.type
_entity_poly.pdbx_seq_one_letter_code
_entity_poly.pdbx_strand_id
1 'polypeptide(L)'
;MTSAQNISNKEKSVSGQRVKEDVAILLTRMLNEGLIESFTSDETFKHRDYSYEKQFKTDFIVTTLDQKFILIRASNSFRSDRAKISFYDFLGIQSYSEFSGDIVASILLFPDDEISNTTFLSARERIHANEFFSPASHWLTYAEFIEFIDNYRSEIETAIESVSEVTDYFSSQTEYTTDFSTVHLATREPTGSYYGRAGNQFEKYLVSELNSEENLSKFKYGKSDCYEFHELVTGITDALSIPREQIQLLEATDTITKLKNLGSPKTDVHLKIFTGPKSFRTANLSIKNTTSSRVSCHDYQAKDFVRVIAPSDDAFRLLVTTFQEAGSWTQFEKLLTDRGVALDIDSTLNQYMMKIIEWAIIGKHDEDNIIDPSTQLADFLLTRNANNGLCKLQHAQDYCNELYRNIGNSRGAPFSWTYPSKRRGERIQLKMPLKLPQPQE
;
A
#
# COMPACT_ATOMS: atom_id res chain seq x y z
N MET A 1 -27.93 -44.09 5.94
CA MET A 1 -27.49 -42.68 5.75
C MET A 1 -26.64 -42.32 6.95
N THR A 2 -25.39 -42.75 6.89
CA THR A 2 -24.75 -43.53 7.96
C THR A 2 -23.31 -43.07 8.10
N SER A 3 -22.88 -42.83 9.34
CA SER A 3 -21.49 -42.69 9.87
C SER A 3 -20.45 -41.91 9.06
N ALA A 4 -20.22 -42.22 7.78
CA ALA A 4 -19.29 -41.54 6.88
C ALA A 4 -19.60 -40.04 6.69
N GLN A 5 -20.88 -39.65 6.63
CA GLN A 5 -21.28 -38.24 6.57
C GLN A 5 -20.99 -37.47 7.88
N ASN A 6 -21.09 -38.15 9.02
CA ASN A 6 -20.77 -37.57 10.34
C ASN A 6 -19.26 -37.50 10.59
N ILE A 7 -18.49 -38.47 10.09
CA ILE A 7 -17.02 -38.46 10.15
C ILE A 7 -16.46 -37.35 9.23
N SER A 8 -16.97 -37.23 8.00
CA SER A 8 -16.60 -36.16 7.06
C SER A 8 -16.92 -34.75 7.60
N ASN A 9 -18.08 -34.58 8.26
CA ASN A 9 -18.42 -33.30 8.89
C ASN A 9 -17.56 -33.00 10.13
N LYS A 10 -17.14 -34.03 10.87
CA LYS A 10 -16.24 -33.89 12.02
C LYS A 10 -14.81 -33.55 11.59
N GLU A 11 -14.30 -34.18 10.53
CA GLU A 11 -12.99 -33.87 9.94
C GLU A 11 -12.94 -32.46 9.34
N LYS A 12 -14.02 -32.02 8.66
CA LYS A 12 -14.16 -30.63 8.19
C LYS A 12 -14.30 -29.60 9.32
N SER A 13 -14.90 -29.99 10.45
CA SER A 13 -14.95 -29.16 11.65
C SER A 13 -13.56 -29.00 12.27
N VAL A 14 -12.75 -30.08 12.27
CA VAL A 14 -11.38 -30.10 12.81
C VAL A 14 -10.42 -29.28 11.93
N SER A 15 -10.49 -29.39 10.60
CA SER A 15 -9.65 -28.59 9.68
C SER A 15 -9.93 -27.09 9.75
N GLY A 16 -11.15 -26.73 10.10
CA GLY A 16 -11.61 -25.36 10.21
C GLY A 16 -11.31 -24.62 11.49
N GLN A 17 -11.52 -25.34 12.59
CA GLN A 17 -11.05 -24.94 13.90
C GLN A 17 -9.53 -24.72 13.87
N ARG A 18 -8.81 -25.54 13.09
CA ARG A 18 -7.39 -25.38 12.83
C ARG A 18 -7.01 -24.06 12.10
N VAL A 19 -7.71 -23.65 11.04
CA VAL A 19 -7.39 -22.36 10.36
C VAL A 19 -7.55 -21.17 11.31
N LYS A 20 -8.62 -21.14 12.11
CA LYS A 20 -8.80 -20.06 13.10
C LYS A 20 -7.74 -20.08 14.20
N GLU A 21 -7.43 -21.26 14.72
CA GLU A 21 -6.37 -21.44 15.73
C GLU A 21 -5.00 -21.01 15.17
N ASP A 22 -4.69 -21.41 13.94
CA ASP A 22 -3.45 -21.07 13.24
C ASP A 22 -3.34 -19.55 13.02
N VAL A 23 -4.42 -18.89 12.59
CA VAL A 23 -4.48 -17.42 12.49
C VAL A 23 -4.27 -16.75 13.85
N ALA A 24 -4.93 -17.24 14.91
CA ALA A 24 -4.76 -16.67 16.26
C ALA A 24 -3.31 -16.79 16.77
N ILE A 25 -2.65 -17.93 16.51
CA ILE A 25 -1.23 -18.14 16.84
C ILE A 25 -0.35 -17.14 16.07
N LEU A 26 -0.61 -16.97 14.76
CA LEU A 26 0.13 -16.04 13.92
C LEU A 26 -0.01 -14.59 14.40
N LEU A 27 -1.24 -14.14 14.65
CA LEU A 27 -1.52 -12.78 15.12
C LEU A 27 -0.92 -12.53 16.51
N THR A 28 -0.96 -13.52 17.40
CA THR A 28 -0.29 -13.44 18.71
C THR A 28 1.22 -13.26 18.55
N ARG A 29 1.86 -13.98 17.62
CA ARG A 29 3.28 -13.80 17.35
C ARG A 29 3.58 -12.39 16.82
N MET A 30 2.80 -11.91 15.85
CA MET A 30 2.96 -10.55 15.30
C MET A 30 2.83 -9.47 16.36
N LEU A 31 1.86 -9.61 17.28
CA LEU A 31 1.68 -8.71 18.40
C LEU A 31 2.91 -8.70 19.31
N ASN A 32 3.44 -9.88 19.67
CA ASN A 32 4.62 -10.00 20.52
C ASN A 32 5.90 -9.45 19.87
N GLU A 33 6.00 -9.49 18.55
CA GLU A 33 7.10 -8.92 17.77
C GLU A 33 6.93 -7.41 17.51
N GLY A 34 5.80 -6.81 17.91
CA GLY A 34 5.50 -5.39 17.70
C GLY A 34 5.20 -5.01 16.26
N LEU A 35 4.71 -5.96 15.45
CA LEU A 35 4.35 -5.73 14.03
C LEU A 35 2.91 -5.22 13.86
N ILE A 36 2.05 -5.49 14.83
CA ILE A 36 0.67 -4.98 14.92
C ILE A 36 0.47 -4.40 16.32
N GLU A 37 -0.50 -3.51 16.46
CA GLU A 37 -0.82 -2.89 17.74
C GLU A 37 -1.67 -3.80 18.62
N SER A 38 -2.70 -4.42 18.03
CA SER A 38 -3.58 -5.35 18.73
C SER A 38 -4.38 -6.19 17.75
N PHE A 39 -5.03 -7.23 18.27
CA PHE A 39 -6.12 -7.89 17.55
C PHE A 39 -7.19 -8.38 18.54
N THR A 40 -8.44 -8.46 18.08
CA THR A 40 -9.56 -9.06 18.80
C THR A 40 -10.12 -10.24 18.01
N SER A 41 -10.87 -11.11 18.69
CA SER A 41 -11.39 -12.36 18.13
C SER A 41 -12.88 -12.55 18.39
N ASP A 42 -13.59 -13.10 17.42
CA ASP A 42 -15.03 -13.43 17.47
C ASP A 42 -15.93 -12.21 17.81
N GLU A 43 -15.57 -11.04 17.29
CA GLU A 43 -16.31 -9.80 17.49
C GLU A 43 -17.64 -9.75 16.72
N THR A 44 -18.61 -9.05 17.30
CA THR A 44 -19.91 -8.82 16.68
C THR A 44 -20.30 -7.35 16.73
N PHE A 45 -20.96 -6.90 15.67
CA PHE A 45 -21.37 -5.51 15.48
C PHE A 45 -22.87 -5.39 15.29
N LYS A 46 -23.40 -4.24 15.67
CA LYS A 46 -24.79 -3.88 15.45
C LYS A 46 -24.97 -3.02 14.23
N HIS A 47 -26.19 -3.04 13.72
CA HIS A 47 -26.64 -1.97 12.84
C HIS A 47 -26.97 -0.75 13.69
N ARG A 48 -26.39 0.42 13.38
CA ARG A 48 -26.51 1.64 14.22
C ARG A 48 -27.95 2.05 14.53
N ASP A 49 -28.85 1.84 13.55
CA ASP A 49 -30.28 2.19 13.64
C ASP A 49 -31.18 1.11 14.28
N TYR A 50 -30.63 -0.02 14.77
CA TYR A 50 -31.40 -1.12 15.36
C TYR A 50 -30.81 -1.58 16.70
N SER A 51 -31.65 -2.20 17.54
CA SER A 51 -31.27 -2.65 18.89
C SER A 51 -30.59 -4.03 18.94
N TYR A 52 -30.48 -4.75 17.83
CA TYR A 52 -29.84 -6.08 17.81
C TYR A 52 -28.31 -5.95 17.77
N GLU A 53 -27.67 -6.23 18.91
CA GLU A 53 -26.25 -5.94 19.12
C GLU A 53 -25.29 -6.86 18.35
N LYS A 54 -25.74 -8.02 17.87
CA LYS A 54 -24.88 -9.09 17.29
C LYS A 54 -25.20 -9.38 15.82
N GLN A 55 -25.52 -8.33 15.05
CA GLN A 55 -26.01 -8.45 13.68
C GLN A 55 -24.95 -8.94 12.70
N PHE A 56 -23.73 -8.41 12.80
CA PHE A 56 -22.64 -8.70 11.88
C PHE A 56 -21.48 -9.33 12.64
N LYS A 57 -20.86 -10.36 12.10
CA LYS A 57 -19.76 -11.07 12.75
C LYS A 57 -18.44 -10.91 12.01
N THR A 58 -17.33 -10.77 12.75
CA THR A 58 -15.98 -11.03 12.24
C THR A 58 -15.24 -12.02 13.13
N ASP A 59 -14.32 -12.80 12.56
CA ASP A 59 -13.55 -13.77 13.36
C ASP A 59 -12.32 -13.12 13.96
N PHE A 60 -11.68 -12.20 13.23
CA PHE A 60 -10.61 -11.35 13.76
C PHE A 60 -10.74 -9.91 13.28
N ILE A 61 -10.26 -8.99 14.11
CA ILE A 61 -10.00 -7.59 13.77
C ILE A 61 -8.56 -7.33 14.17
N VAL A 62 -7.73 -6.97 13.21
CA VAL A 62 -6.32 -6.63 13.44
C VAL A 62 -6.18 -5.12 13.33
N THR A 63 -5.60 -4.50 14.36
CA THR A 63 -5.23 -3.09 14.37
C THR A 63 -3.75 -2.97 14.04
N THR A 64 -3.43 -2.32 12.93
CA THR A 64 -2.06 -2.08 12.47
C THR A 64 -1.41 -0.92 13.22
N LEU A 65 -0.08 -0.76 13.13
CA LEU A 65 0.67 0.27 13.86
C LEU A 65 0.31 1.71 13.44
N ASP A 66 -0.25 1.88 12.25
CA ASP A 66 -0.78 3.13 11.71
C ASP A 66 -2.27 3.32 12.01
N GLN A 67 -2.85 2.53 12.91
CA GLN A 67 -4.26 2.61 13.36
C GLN A 67 -5.27 2.30 12.25
N LYS A 68 -4.91 1.41 11.32
CA LYS A 68 -5.83 0.87 10.29
C LYS A 68 -6.29 -0.53 10.67
N PHE A 69 -7.34 -1.00 9.99
CA PHE A 69 -8.02 -2.24 10.36
C PHE A 69 -8.01 -3.27 9.23
N ILE A 70 -7.69 -4.52 9.59
CA ILE A 70 -7.86 -5.69 8.74
C ILE A 70 -8.91 -6.61 9.36
N LEU A 71 -9.96 -6.91 8.61
CA LEU A 71 -11.02 -7.83 9.02
C LEU A 71 -10.76 -9.21 8.43
N ILE A 72 -10.87 -10.26 9.25
CA ILE A 72 -10.66 -11.64 8.79
C ILE A 72 -11.88 -12.49 9.15
N ARG A 73 -12.45 -13.14 8.12
CA ARG A 73 -13.47 -14.18 8.24
C ARG A 73 -12.87 -15.50 7.76
N ALA A 74 -12.65 -16.43 8.69
CA ALA A 74 -12.09 -17.74 8.37
C ALA A 74 -13.21 -18.77 8.18
N SER A 75 -13.14 -19.49 7.07
CA SER A 75 -14.03 -20.59 6.73
C SER A 75 -13.25 -21.89 6.60
N ASN A 76 -13.92 -23.00 6.88
CA ASN A 76 -13.33 -24.34 6.86
C ASN A 76 -13.35 -24.98 5.48
N SER A 77 -14.17 -24.42 4.59
CA SER A 77 -14.32 -24.84 3.21
C SER A 77 -15.08 -23.77 2.44
N PHE A 78 -14.95 -23.76 1.14
CA PHE A 78 -15.73 -22.90 0.28
C PHE A 78 -17.10 -23.52 -0.03
N ARG A 79 -18.14 -22.70 0.16
CA ARG A 79 -19.52 -23.03 -0.19
C ARG A 79 -20.19 -21.79 -0.77
N SER A 80 -20.51 -21.83 -2.05
CA SER A 80 -21.07 -20.69 -2.78
C SER A 80 -22.38 -20.18 -2.19
N ASP A 81 -23.21 -21.07 -1.63
CA ASP A 81 -24.47 -20.72 -0.96
C ASP A 81 -24.24 -19.98 0.38
N ARG A 82 -23.13 -20.26 1.07
CA ARG A 82 -22.84 -19.73 2.41
C ARG A 82 -21.90 -18.53 2.43
N ALA A 83 -21.11 -18.31 1.38
CA ALA A 83 -20.20 -17.17 1.28
C ALA A 83 -20.94 -15.83 1.46
N LYS A 84 -22.21 -15.76 1.03
CA LYS A 84 -23.08 -14.58 1.18
C LYS A 84 -23.32 -14.15 2.64
N ILE A 85 -23.20 -15.06 3.61
CA ILE A 85 -23.32 -14.72 5.03
C ILE A 85 -22.16 -13.79 5.42
N SER A 86 -20.93 -14.16 5.08
CA SER A 86 -19.77 -13.33 5.33
C SER A 86 -19.81 -12.01 4.54
N PHE A 87 -20.50 -11.97 3.40
CA PHE A 87 -20.68 -10.72 2.66
C PHE A 87 -21.59 -9.76 3.41
N TYR A 88 -22.70 -10.28 3.93
CA TYR A 88 -23.61 -9.49 4.75
C TYR A 88 -22.89 -8.96 6.00
N ASP A 89 -22.06 -9.78 6.63
CA ASP A 89 -21.23 -9.37 7.77
C ASP A 89 -20.29 -8.21 7.38
N PHE A 90 -19.50 -8.36 6.31
CA PHE A 90 -18.55 -7.31 5.91
C PHE A 90 -19.24 -6.01 5.51
N LEU A 91 -20.31 -6.07 4.72
CA LEU A 91 -21.08 -4.87 4.35
C LEU A 91 -21.59 -4.13 5.59
N GLY A 92 -22.11 -4.88 6.56
CA GLY A 92 -22.58 -4.31 7.81
C GLY A 92 -21.48 -3.63 8.60
N ILE A 93 -20.35 -4.30 8.79
CA ILE A 93 -19.21 -3.72 9.52
C ILE A 93 -18.69 -2.48 8.78
N GLN A 94 -18.47 -2.59 7.47
CA GLN A 94 -18.00 -1.48 6.62
C GLN A 94 -18.98 -0.30 6.54
N SER A 95 -20.26 -0.49 6.85
CA SER A 95 -21.27 0.58 6.80
C SER A 95 -21.56 1.20 8.16
N TYR A 96 -21.35 0.45 9.25
CA TYR A 96 -21.91 0.81 10.56
C TYR A 96 -20.90 0.78 11.71
N SER A 97 -19.67 0.29 11.52
CA SER A 97 -18.63 0.39 12.56
C SER A 97 -18.02 1.80 12.59
N GLU A 98 -17.57 2.22 13.78
CA GLU A 98 -16.92 3.52 13.99
C GLU A 98 -15.59 3.65 13.24
N PHE A 99 -14.93 2.53 12.96
CA PHE A 99 -13.66 2.45 12.24
C PHE A 99 -13.82 2.10 10.75
N SER A 100 -15.04 2.14 10.22
CA SER A 100 -15.33 1.72 8.84
C SER A 100 -14.48 2.42 7.78
N GLY A 101 -14.17 3.72 7.99
CA GLY A 101 -13.31 4.53 7.14
C GLY A 101 -11.82 4.18 7.20
N ASP A 102 -11.40 3.30 8.10
CA ASP A 102 -10.01 2.89 8.34
C ASP A 102 -9.75 1.39 8.01
N ILE A 103 -10.72 0.71 7.39
CA ILE A 103 -10.57 -0.68 6.97
C ILE A 103 -9.77 -0.75 5.66
N VAL A 104 -8.56 -1.30 5.72
CA VAL A 104 -7.64 -1.45 4.56
C VAL A 104 -7.72 -2.83 3.90
N ALA A 105 -8.29 -3.82 4.59
CA ALA A 105 -8.58 -5.13 4.03
C ALA A 105 -9.73 -5.84 4.78
N SER A 106 -10.58 -6.50 4.00
CA SER A 106 -11.56 -7.50 4.43
C SER A 106 -11.25 -8.83 3.73
N ILE A 107 -10.91 -9.85 4.53
CA ILE A 107 -10.33 -11.11 4.06
C ILE A 107 -11.30 -12.26 4.33
N LEU A 108 -11.71 -12.97 3.27
CA LEU A 108 -12.24 -14.32 3.37
C LEU A 108 -11.09 -15.31 3.27
N LEU A 109 -10.85 -16.02 4.36
CA LEU A 109 -9.77 -16.98 4.50
C LEU A 109 -10.30 -18.41 4.42
N PHE A 110 -9.67 -19.22 3.59
CA PHE A 110 -10.01 -20.61 3.35
C PHE A 110 -8.76 -21.49 3.55
N PRO A 111 -8.91 -22.81 3.76
CA PRO A 111 -7.77 -23.71 3.83
C PRO A 111 -7.16 -23.94 2.43
N ASP A 112 -5.90 -24.39 2.38
CA ASP A 112 -5.12 -24.50 1.14
C ASP A 112 -5.65 -25.53 0.14
N ASP A 113 -6.41 -26.52 0.61
CA ASP A 113 -7.01 -27.55 -0.24
C ASP A 113 -8.10 -26.98 -1.18
N GLU A 114 -8.67 -25.81 -0.86
CA GLU A 114 -9.64 -25.12 -1.71
C GLU A 114 -9.05 -24.67 -3.06
N ILE A 115 -7.71 -24.62 -3.20
CA ILE A 115 -7.08 -24.37 -4.51
C ILE A 115 -7.42 -25.47 -5.54
N SER A 116 -7.83 -26.66 -5.08
CA SER A 116 -8.30 -27.75 -5.94
C SER A 116 -9.81 -27.73 -6.20
N ASN A 117 -10.56 -26.85 -5.53
CA ASN A 117 -12.01 -26.74 -5.67
C ASN A 117 -12.36 -25.84 -6.86
N THR A 118 -12.85 -26.44 -7.94
CA THR A 118 -13.25 -25.73 -9.17
C THR A 118 -14.32 -24.66 -8.95
N THR A 119 -15.19 -24.84 -7.95
CA THR A 119 -16.22 -23.84 -7.64
C THR A 119 -15.61 -22.63 -6.94
N PHE A 120 -14.61 -22.83 -6.08
CA PHE A 120 -13.86 -21.74 -5.44
C PHE A 120 -13.07 -20.94 -6.48
N LEU A 121 -12.33 -21.63 -7.34
CA LEU A 121 -11.56 -21.01 -8.42
C LEU A 121 -12.46 -20.20 -9.36
N SER A 122 -13.56 -20.80 -9.83
CA SER A 122 -14.53 -20.10 -10.68
C SER A 122 -15.16 -18.90 -9.97
N ALA A 123 -15.42 -18.97 -8.66
CA ALA A 123 -15.91 -17.82 -7.91
C ALA A 123 -14.87 -16.68 -7.87
N ARG A 124 -13.58 -16.98 -7.62
CA ARG A 124 -12.50 -15.98 -7.67
C ARG A 124 -12.39 -15.32 -9.04
N GLU A 125 -12.40 -16.11 -10.12
CA GLU A 125 -12.34 -15.59 -11.49
C GLU A 125 -13.51 -14.65 -11.79
N ARG A 126 -14.73 -15.04 -11.41
CA ARG A 126 -15.92 -14.22 -11.63
C ARG A 126 -15.94 -12.93 -10.82
N ILE A 127 -15.34 -12.94 -9.62
CA ILE A 127 -15.12 -11.71 -8.84
C ILE A 127 -14.17 -10.78 -9.60
N HIS A 128 -13.05 -11.31 -10.09
CA HIS A 128 -12.08 -10.52 -10.87
C HIS A 128 -12.67 -9.98 -12.18
N ALA A 129 -13.53 -10.75 -12.83
CA ALA A 129 -14.23 -10.33 -14.04
C ALA A 129 -15.40 -9.35 -13.78
N ASN A 130 -15.63 -8.93 -12.52
CA ASN A 130 -16.78 -8.12 -12.09
C ASN A 130 -18.15 -8.75 -12.40
N GLU A 131 -18.22 -10.08 -12.53
CA GLU A 131 -19.46 -10.84 -12.76
C GLU A 131 -20.13 -11.28 -11.45
N PHE A 132 -19.39 -11.25 -10.34
CA PHE A 132 -19.87 -11.64 -9.03
C PHE A 132 -19.39 -10.65 -7.97
N PHE A 133 -20.33 -9.99 -7.31
CA PHE A 133 -20.02 -9.04 -6.26
C PHE A 133 -19.52 -9.73 -4.99
N SER A 134 -18.44 -9.21 -4.40
CA SER A 134 -17.99 -9.54 -3.06
C SER A 134 -17.56 -8.27 -2.32
N PRO A 135 -18.01 -8.05 -1.07
CA PRO A 135 -17.51 -6.96 -0.22
C PRO A 135 -16.20 -7.32 0.49
N ALA A 136 -15.77 -8.58 0.37
CA ALA A 136 -14.42 -8.99 0.77
C ALA A 136 -13.44 -8.51 -0.30
N SER A 137 -12.51 -7.65 0.10
CA SER A 137 -11.39 -7.25 -0.75
C SER A 137 -10.50 -8.45 -1.14
N HIS A 138 -10.38 -9.45 -0.27
CA HIS A 138 -9.46 -10.58 -0.48
C HIS A 138 -10.14 -11.92 -0.25
N TRP A 139 -9.82 -12.88 -1.13
CA TRP A 139 -10.18 -14.28 -1.02
C TRP A 139 -8.91 -15.11 -1.04
N LEU A 140 -8.48 -15.57 0.12
CA LEU A 140 -7.16 -16.15 0.32
C LEU A 140 -7.28 -17.59 0.83
N THR A 141 -6.37 -18.42 0.38
CA THR A 141 -5.94 -19.63 1.08
C THR A 141 -5.03 -19.25 2.26
N TYR A 142 -4.74 -20.21 3.14
CA TYR A 142 -3.89 -19.97 4.30
C TYR A 142 -2.44 -19.66 3.87
N ALA A 143 -1.92 -20.35 2.85
CA ALA A 143 -0.61 -20.08 2.28
C ALA A 143 -0.53 -18.66 1.68
N GLU A 144 -1.55 -18.22 0.94
CA GLU A 144 -1.63 -16.83 0.42
C GLU A 144 -1.69 -15.81 1.58
N PHE A 145 -2.36 -16.14 2.68
CA PHE A 145 -2.40 -15.32 3.89
C PHE A 145 -1.06 -15.29 4.66
N ILE A 146 -0.22 -16.32 4.57
CA ILE A 146 1.14 -16.23 5.10
C ILE A 146 1.99 -15.28 4.24
N GLU A 147 1.91 -15.38 2.91
CA GLU A 147 2.61 -14.45 2.02
C GLU A 147 2.19 -12.98 2.27
N PHE A 148 0.92 -12.74 2.58
CA PHE A 148 0.42 -11.44 3.03
C PHE A 148 1.19 -10.91 4.23
N ILE A 149 1.21 -11.69 5.31
CA ILE A 149 1.79 -11.27 6.57
C ILE A 149 3.30 -11.02 6.41
N ASP A 150 3.98 -11.79 5.57
CA ASP A 150 5.40 -11.60 5.27
C ASP A 150 5.66 -10.30 4.48
N ASN A 151 4.77 -9.94 3.54
CA ASN A 151 4.85 -8.66 2.84
C ASN A 151 4.61 -7.48 3.79
N TYR A 152 3.55 -7.56 4.61
CA TYR A 152 3.25 -6.56 5.63
C TYR A 152 4.41 -6.37 6.61
N ARG A 153 5.01 -7.46 7.13
CA ARG A 153 6.19 -7.42 7.99
C ARG A 153 7.35 -6.67 7.32
N SER A 154 7.62 -6.97 6.05
CA SER A 154 8.70 -6.33 5.28
C SER A 154 8.54 -4.81 5.19
N GLU A 155 7.31 -4.34 5.01
CA GLU A 155 6.98 -2.91 4.95
C GLU A 155 7.23 -2.23 6.29
N ILE A 156 6.76 -2.83 7.39
CA ILE A 156 6.94 -2.31 8.75
C ILE A 156 8.41 -2.26 9.13
N GLU A 157 9.18 -3.33 8.88
CA GLU A 157 10.61 -3.37 9.16
C GLU A 157 11.38 -2.30 8.38
N THR A 158 11.06 -2.11 7.09
CA THR A 158 11.65 -1.06 6.26
C THR A 158 11.32 0.34 6.79
N ALA A 159 10.07 0.57 7.21
CA ALA A 159 9.63 1.83 7.80
C ALA A 159 10.35 2.12 9.13
N ILE A 160 10.47 1.11 10.01
CA ILE A 160 11.17 1.22 11.30
C ILE A 160 12.64 1.56 11.12
N GLU A 161 13.32 1.10 10.06
CA GLU A 161 14.75 1.39 9.89
C GLU A 161 15.03 2.76 9.26
N SER A 162 14.11 3.25 8.44
CA SER A 162 14.20 4.59 7.85
C SER A 162 14.26 5.72 8.90
N VAL A 163 13.94 5.40 10.16
CA VAL A 163 13.84 6.21 11.40
C VAL A 163 15.16 6.81 11.93
N SER A 164 16.32 6.37 11.45
CA SER A 164 17.61 6.66 12.13
C SER A 164 18.32 7.94 11.70
N GLU A 165 17.79 8.74 10.77
CA GLU A 165 18.51 9.88 10.16
C GLU A 165 17.63 11.16 10.03
N VAL A 166 17.86 12.21 10.85
CA VAL A 166 17.44 13.67 10.72
C VAL A 166 16.91 14.34 12.03
N THR A 167 17.79 14.70 12.95
CA THR A 167 17.36 15.23 14.26
C THR A 167 16.78 16.65 14.28
N ASP A 168 16.74 17.41 13.19
CA ASP A 168 16.34 18.83 13.23
C ASP A 168 15.45 19.25 12.05
N TYR A 169 14.19 19.63 12.35
CA TYR A 169 13.29 20.34 11.43
C TYR A 169 13.49 21.85 11.57
N PHE A 170 13.71 22.54 10.46
CA PHE A 170 13.65 24.01 10.42
C PHE A 170 12.31 24.49 9.84
N SER A 171 11.63 25.40 10.55
CA SER A 171 10.56 26.21 9.97
C SER A 171 11.17 27.44 9.29
N SER A 172 10.90 27.65 8.01
CA SER A 172 11.42 28.82 7.28
C SER A 172 10.35 29.63 6.54
N GLN A 173 9.08 29.22 6.61
CA GLN A 173 7.99 29.85 5.87
C GLN A 173 7.35 30.96 6.72
N THR A 174 7.73 32.22 6.49
CA THR A 174 7.21 33.37 7.25
C THR A 174 5.83 33.88 6.77
N GLU A 175 5.35 33.40 5.62
CA GLU A 175 4.10 33.86 5.00
C GLU A 175 2.86 33.02 5.42
N TYR A 176 3.08 31.78 5.87
CA TYR A 176 2.02 30.85 6.25
C TYR A 176 1.86 30.79 7.78
N THR A 177 0.64 30.59 8.24
CA THR A 177 0.33 30.53 9.68
C THR A 177 0.57 29.13 10.25
N THR A 178 0.49 28.09 9.42
CA THR A 178 0.78 26.69 9.79
C THR A 178 1.55 25.96 8.69
N ASP A 179 2.38 25.01 9.10
CA ASP A 179 3.04 24.03 8.24
C ASP A 179 3.23 22.70 9.01
N PHE A 180 3.58 21.61 8.34
CA PHE A 180 3.79 20.33 9.02
C PHE A 180 4.86 20.41 10.12
N SER A 181 5.96 21.15 9.88
CA SER A 181 7.08 21.25 10.83
C SER A 181 6.65 21.91 12.15
N THR A 182 5.85 22.97 12.08
CA THR A 182 5.34 23.73 13.23
C THR A 182 4.33 22.92 14.04
N VAL A 183 3.41 22.22 13.38
CA VAL A 183 2.43 21.33 14.05
C VAL A 183 3.14 20.13 14.69
N HIS A 184 4.08 19.52 13.98
CA HIS A 184 4.80 18.33 14.45
C HIS A 184 5.72 18.63 15.66
N LEU A 185 6.35 19.81 15.71
CA LEU A 185 7.18 20.23 16.86
C LEU A 185 6.37 20.44 18.15
N ALA A 186 5.08 20.78 18.05
CA ALA A 186 4.21 21.05 19.19
C ALA A 186 3.69 19.79 19.93
N THR A 187 3.70 18.62 19.28
CA THR A 187 3.09 17.38 19.79
C THR A 187 4.09 16.34 20.33
N ARG A 188 5.25 16.79 20.85
CA ARG A 188 6.34 15.91 21.30
C ARG A 188 5.95 15.02 22.50
N GLU A 189 5.58 13.77 22.23
CA GLU A 189 5.73 12.63 23.16
C GLU A 189 6.93 11.78 22.70
N PRO A 190 7.95 11.55 23.55
CA PRO A 190 9.19 10.89 23.16
C PRO A 190 9.02 9.37 23.16
N THR A 191 8.65 8.78 22.02
CA THR A 191 8.83 7.33 21.81
C THR A 191 9.44 7.04 20.44
N GLY A 192 10.38 6.08 20.42
CA GLY A 192 11.42 5.97 19.41
C GLY A 192 11.06 5.27 18.10
N SER A 193 10.32 5.94 17.21
CA SER A 193 10.48 5.68 15.77
C SER A 193 10.18 6.90 14.87
N TYR A 194 11.13 7.81 14.71
CA TYR A 194 10.94 9.15 14.15
C TYR A 194 10.57 9.26 12.64
N TYR A 195 11.21 8.61 11.63
CA TYR A 195 10.81 8.81 10.20
C TYR A 195 9.72 7.90 9.65
N GLY A 196 9.66 6.62 10.05
CA GLY A 196 8.49 5.77 9.74
C GLY A 196 7.22 6.37 10.32
N ARG A 197 7.33 7.07 11.47
CA ARG A 197 6.24 7.91 11.98
C ARG A 197 6.12 9.24 11.25
N ALA A 198 7.20 9.94 10.89
CA ALA A 198 7.09 11.25 10.24
C ALA A 198 6.53 11.20 8.82
N GLY A 199 6.79 10.12 8.05
CA GLY A 199 6.14 9.87 6.77
C GLY A 199 4.63 9.67 6.96
N ASN A 200 4.25 8.70 7.77
CA ASN A 200 2.85 8.40 8.07
C ASN A 200 2.13 9.59 8.75
N GLN A 201 2.80 10.35 9.61
CA GLN A 201 2.26 11.55 10.23
C GLN A 201 2.10 12.67 9.22
N PHE A 202 3.02 12.79 8.25
CA PHE A 202 2.88 13.76 7.17
C PHE A 202 1.70 13.40 6.26
N GLU A 203 1.49 12.11 5.95
CA GLU A 203 0.31 11.63 5.24
C GLU A 203 -0.98 11.95 5.99
N LYS A 204 -1.05 11.63 7.30
CA LYS A 204 -2.19 11.95 8.16
C LYS A 204 -2.45 13.45 8.28
N TYR A 205 -1.39 14.24 8.39
CA TYR A 205 -1.45 15.69 8.38
C TYR A 205 -2.03 16.20 7.07
N LEU A 206 -1.55 15.72 5.92
CA LEU A 206 -2.12 16.11 4.63
C LEU A 206 -3.59 15.76 4.53
N VAL A 207 -4.00 14.57 4.99
CA VAL A 207 -5.42 14.18 5.04
C VAL A 207 -6.23 15.14 5.91
N SER A 208 -5.75 15.53 7.09
CA SER A 208 -6.47 16.48 7.96
C SER A 208 -6.57 17.87 7.32
N GLU A 209 -5.48 18.38 6.75
CA GLU A 209 -5.47 19.69 6.11
C GLU A 209 -6.35 19.72 4.86
N LEU A 210 -6.35 18.65 4.06
CA LEU A 210 -7.15 18.55 2.83
C LEU A 210 -8.66 18.45 3.11
N ASN A 211 -9.05 17.85 4.24
CA ASN A 211 -10.44 17.78 4.67
C ASN A 211 -10.90 19.04 5.45
N SER A 212 -10.02 20.03 5.66
CA SER A 212 -10.37 21.27 6.38
C SER A 212 -11.20 22.21 5.50
N GLU A 213 -12.48 22.39 5.86
CA GLU A 213 -13.37 23.38 5.24
C GLU A 213 -12.81 24.80 5.33
N GLU A 214 -12.09 25.11 6.42
CA GLU A 214 -11.47 26.42 6.62
C GLU A 214 -10.34 26.67 5.60
N ASN A 215 -9.45 25.68 5.40
CA ASN A 215 -8.39 25.78 4.40
C ASN A 215 -8.95 25.95 2.99
N LEU A 216 -9.95 25.13 2.63
CA LEU A 216 -10.61 25.23 1.33
C LEU A 216 -11.28 26.61 1.14
N SER A 217 -11.98 27.11 2.14
CA SER A 217 -12.61 28.44 2.10
C SER A 217 -11.57 29.52 1.83
N LYS A 218 -10.46 29.54 2.58
CA LYS A 218 -9.36 30.52 2.40
C LYS A 218 -8.75 30.42 1.01
N PHE A 219 -8.45 29.21 0.55
CA PHE A 219 -7.90 28.94 -0.78
C PHE A 219 -8.76 29.53 -1.90
N LYS A 220 -10.09 29.35 -1.83
CA LYS A 220 -11.03 29.90 -2.81
C LYS A 220 -11.01 31.43 -2.88
N TYR A 221 -10.70 32.10 -1.76
CA TYR A 221 -10.52 33.55 -1.69
C TYR A 221 -9.10 34.03 -1.98
N GLY A 222 -8.21 33.14 -2.44
CA GLY A 222 -6.81 33.49 -2.74
C GLY A 222 -5.97 33.76 -1.49
N LYS A 223 -6.37 33.24 -0.35
CA LYS A 223 -5.59 33.25 0.89
C LYS A 223 -5.06 31.85 1.17
N SER A 224 -4.00 31.76 1.96
CA SER A 224 -3.53 30.48 2.48
C SER A 224 -3.00 30.62 3.89
N ASP A 225 -3.31 29.61 4.70
CA ASP A 225 -2.84 29.47 6.07
C ASP A 225 -1.89 28.28 6.20
N CYS A 226 -2.19 27.17 5.51
CA CYS A 226 -1.35 25.98 5.43
C CYS A 226 -0.56 25.96 4.11
N TYR A 227 0.76 25.91 4.20
CA TYR A 227 1.65 25.84 3.03
C TYR A 227 1.40 24.57 2.20
N GLU A 228 1.44 23.40 2.83
CA GLU A 228 1.32 22.12 2.10
C GLU A 228 -0.05 21.96 1.43
N PHE A 229 -1.14 22.42 2.06
CA PHE A 229 -2.47 22.46 1.44
C PHE A 229 -2.44 23.30 0.16
N HIS A 230 -1.88 24.51 0.22
CA HIS A 230 -1.90 25.44 -0.90
C HIS A 230 -1.12 24.92 -2.10
N GLU A 231 0.11 24.46 -1.88
CA GLU A 231 0.97 23.94 -2.94
C GLU A 231 0.32 22.72 -3.61
N LEU A 232 -0.23 21.82 -2.80
CA LEU A 232 -0.80 20.57 -3.29
C LEU A 232 -2.10 20.83 -4.05
N VAL A 233 -3.04 21.59 -3.49
CA VAL A 233 -4.33 21.86 -4.15
C VAL A 233 -4.10 22.67 -5.41
N THR A 234 -3.24 23.70 -5.40
CA THR A 234 -2.90 24.47 -6.62
C THR A 234 -2.34 23.56 -7.70
N GLY A 235 -1.31 22.78 -7.38
CA GLY A 235 -0.66 21.90 -8.34
C GLY A 235 -1.60 20.87 -8.94
N ILE A 236 -2.51 20.29 -8.13
CA ILE A 236 -3.51 19.34 -8.63
C ILE A 236 -4.58 20.04 -9.47
N THR A 237 -5.09 21.20 -9.03
CA THR A 237 -6.16 21.89 -9.75
C THR A 237 -5.68 22.44 -11.09
N ASP A 238 -4.45 22.91 -11.16
CA ASP A 238 -3.82 23.34 -12.42
C ASP A 238 -3.65 22.16 -13.37
N ALA A 239 -3.09 21.05 -12.87
CA ALA A 239 -2.94 19.80 -13.60
C ALA A 239 -4.27 19.26 -14.17
N LEU A 240 -5.34 19.34 -13.37
CA LEU A 240 -6.67 18.84 -13.74
C LEU A 240 -7.54 19.91 -14.43
N SER A 241 -7.01 21.11 -14.64
CA SER A 241 -7.73 22.25 -15.22
C SER A 241 -9.05 22.56 -14.48
N ILE A 242 -9.04 22.51 -13.16
CA ILE A 242 -10.19 22.80 -12.28
C ILE A 242 -10.04 24.21 -11.73
N PRO A 243 -10.91 25.17 -12.10
CA PRO A 243 -10.88 26.49 -11.49
C PRO A 243 -11.23 26.43 -10.00
N ARG A 244 -10.46 27.11 -9.15
CA ARG A 244 -10.62 27.10 -7.69
C ARG A 244 -12.05 27.39 -7.22
N GLU A 245 -12.73 28.30 -7.90
CA GLU A 245 -14.11 28.71 -7.59
C GLU A 245 -15.14 27.58 -7.79
N GLN A 246 -14.82 26.59 -8.63
CA GLN A 246 -15.68 25.44 -8.90
C GLN A 246 -15.56 24.35 -7.84
N ILE A 247 -14.53 24.39 -6.98
CA ILE A 247 -14.33 23.40 -5.93
C ILE A 247 -15.39 23.61 -4.85
N GLN A 248 -16.23 22.60 -4.63
CA GLN A 248 -17.28 22.61 -3.61
C GLN A 248 -16.82 21.94 -2.33
N LEU A 249 -16.12 20.82 -2.46
CA LEU A 249 -15.68 19.98 -1.35
C LEU A 249 -14.41 19.21 -1.76
N LEU A 250 -13.54 18.99 -0.79
CA LEU A 250 -12.42 18.06 -0.88
C LEU A 250 -12.69 16.91 0.10
N GLU A 251 -12.48 15.68 -0.33
CA GLU A 251 -12.47 14.50 0.55
C GLU A 251 -11.15 13.75 0.35
N ALA A 252 -10.31 13.71 1.37
CA ALA A 252 -9.03 13.00 1.36
C ALA A 252 -9.04 11.79 2.31
N THR A 253 -8.34 10.72 1.93
CA THR A 253 -8.11 9.55 2.78
C THR A 253 -6.74 8.93 2.52
N ASP A 254 -6.10 8.44 3.59
CA ASP A 254 -4.92 7.56 3.57
C ASP A 254 -5.31 6.08 3.70
N THR A 255 -6.60 5.77 3.79
CA THR A 255 -7.12 4.40 3.84
C THR A 255 -7.27 3.85 2.42
N ILE A 256 -6.18 3.34 1.87
CA ILE A 256 -6.19 2.68 0.55
C ILE A 256 -6.22 1.16 0.74
N THR A 257 -7.09 0.48 -0.03
CA THR A 257 -7.17 -0.98 0.01
C THR A 257 -5.83 -1.58 -0.38
N LYS A 258 -5.36 -2.60 0.35
CA LYS A 258 -4.12 -3.33 0.03
C LYS A 258 -4.21 -4.05 -1.33
N LEU A 259 -3.08 -4.34 -1.96
CA LEU A 259 -3.01 -5.13 -3.20
C LEU A 259 -3.44 -6.60 -2.94
N LYS A 260 -3.62 -7.46 -3.96
CA LYS A 260 -4.03 -8.86 -3.73
C LYS A 260 -2.98 -9.69 -3.00
N ASN A 261 -1.70 -9.45 -3.29
CA ASN A 261 -0.56 -9.95 -2.53
C ASN A 261 -0.32 -9.17 -1.24
N LEU A 262 -1.18 -8.17 -1.03
CA LEU A 262 -1.33 -7.36 0.16
C LEU A 262 -0.12 -6.50 0.54
N GLY A 263 0.74 -6.25 -0.46
CA GLY A 263 1.61 -5.08 -0.42
C GLY A 263 0.80 -3.79 -0.45
N SER A 264 1.45 -2.71 -0.02
CA SER A 264 0.91 -1.36 -0.10
C SER A 264 0.84 -0.90 -1.56
N PRO A 265 -0.27 -0.29 -1.98
CA PRO A 265 -0.36 0.36 -3.27
C PRO A 265 0.63 1.55 -3.35
N LYS A 266 0.82 2.12 -4.54
CA LYS A 266 1.70 3.31 -4.70
C LYS A 266 1.05 4.62 -4.28
N THR A 267 -0.26 4.58 -4.08
CA THR A 267 -1.03 5.71 -3.57
C THR A 267 -0.99 5.69 -2.06
N ASP A 268 -0.49 6.77 -1.49
CA ASP A 268 -0.41 7.03 -0.06
C ASP A 268 -1.65 7.84 0.39
N VAL A 269 -2.12 8.80 -0.43
CA VAL A 269 -3.36 9.56 -0.20
C VAL A 269 -4.24 9.61 -1.46
N HIS A 270 -5.52 9.30 -1.31
CA HIS A 270 -6.54 9.49 -2.35
C HIS A 270 -7.36 10.74 -2.07
N LEU A 271 -7.40 11.67 -3.02
CA LEU A 271 -8.17 12.91 -2.95
C LEU A 271 -9.31 12.90 -3.97
N LYS A 272 -10.53 13.21 -3.51
CA LYS A 272 -11.67 13.55 -4.36
C LYS A 272 -11.93 15.05 -4.31
N ILE A 273 -12.07 15.64 -5.49
CA ILE A 273 -12.34 17.07 -5.69
C ILE A 273 -13.73 17.21 -6.29
N PHE A 274 -14.71 17.56 -5.47
CA PHE A 274 -16.09 17.72 -5.92
C PHE A 274 -16.29 19.09 -6.56
N THR A 275 -16.78 19.08 -7.79
CA THR A 275 -17.25 20.27 -8.53
C THR A 275 -18.77 20.37 -8.58
N GLY A 276 -19.46 19.36 -8.04
CA GLY A 276 -20.91 19.27 -7.90
C GLY A 276 -21.29 18.03 -7.06
N PRO A 277 -22.57 17.86 -6.68
CA PRO A 277 -23.01 16.78 -5.79
C PRO A 277 -22.68 15.35 -6.24
N LYS A 278 -22.46 15.14 -7.55
CA LYS A 278 -22.07 13.85 -8.14
C LYS A 278 -20.94 13.98 -9.16
N SER A 279 -20.32 15.16 -9.24
CA SER A 279 -19.25 15.44 -10.18
C SER A 279 -17.97 15.65 -9.38
N PHE A 280 -17.03 14.74 -9.55
CA PHE A 280 -15.72 14.87 -8.93
C PHE A 280 -14.61 14.45 -9.90
N ARG A 281 -13.40 14.88 -9.57
CA ARG A 281 -12.14 14.37 -10.11
C ARG A 281 -11.34 13.77 -8.96
N THR A 282 -10.46 12.84 -9.29
CA THR A 282 -9.60 12.18 -8.30
C THR A 282 -8.15 12.57 -8.53
N ALA A 283 -7.37 12.55 -7.47
CA ALA A 283 -5.93 12.64 -7.51
C ALA A 283 -5.33 11.65 -6.49
N ASN A 284 -4.63 10.64 -7.01
CA ASN A 284 -3.91 9.67 -6.20
C ASN A 284 -2.46 10.13 -6.00
N LEU A 285 -2.06 10.29 -4.75
CA LEU A 285 -0.79 10.90 -4.38
C LEU A 285 0.15 9.84 -3.81
N SER A 286 1.34 9.70 -4.40
CA SER A 286 2.48 9.10 -3.70
C SER A 286 3.26 10.20 -2.99
N ILE A 287 3.57 10.03 -1.71
CA ILE A 287 4.16 11.03 -0.83
C ILE A 287 5.54 10.56 -0.38
N LYS A 288 6.52 11.46 -0.42
CA LYS A 288 7.88 11.21 0.06
C LYS A 288 8.35 12.40 0.88
N ASN A 289 8.38 12.25 2.20
CA ASN A 289 8.96 13.21 3.13
C ASN A 289 10.39 12.77 3.46
N THR A 290 11.40 13.47 2.96
CA THR A 290 12.79 13.00 3.03
C THR A 290 13.82 14.12 2.95
N THR A 291 15.03 13.86 3.44
CA THR A 291 16.22 14.69 3.22
C THR A 291 17.19 14.07 2.20
N SER A 292 16.91 12.83 1.77
CA SER A 292 17.77 12.08 0.86
C SER A 292 17.43 12.37 -0.59
N SER A 293 18.47 12.49 -1.43
CA SER A 293 18.34 12.54 -2.89
C SER A 293 18.06 11.16 -3.50
N ARG A 294 18.05 10.09 -2.71
CA ARG A 294 17.65 8.74 -3.15
C ARG A 294 16.82 8.03 -2.09
N VAL A 295 15.63 7.60 -2.46
CA VAL A 295 14.70 6.92 -1.54
C VAL A 295 14.17 5.62 -2.11
N SER A 296 13.86 4.67 -1.24
CA SER A 296 13.18 3.43 -1.63
C SER A 296 11.80 3.75 -2.22
N CYS A 297 11.48 3.12 -3.35
CA CYS A 297 10.19 3.29 -4.02
C CYS A 297 9.52 1.95 -4.34
N HIS A 298 10.25 0.84 -4.29
CA HIS A 298 9.74 -0.46 -4.70
C HIS A 298 10.53 -1.60 -4.02
N ASP A 299 9.85 -2.65 -3.57
CA ASP A 299 10.46 -3.82 -2.93
C ASP A 299 9.63 -5.08 -3.19
N TYR A 300 10.14 -5.99 -4.01
CA TYR A 300 9.46 -7.23 -4.39
C TYR A 300 10.43 -8.40 -4.57
N GLN A 301 9.89 -9.62 -4.58
CA GLN A 301 10.67 -10.81 -4.91
C GLN A 301 10.91 -10.88 -6.42
N ALA A 302 11.97 -11.56 -6.84
CA ALA A 302 12.29 -11.84 -8.23
C ALA A 302 11.13 -12.49 -8.98
N LYS A 303 10.32 -13.34 -8.32
CA LYS A 303 9.12 -13.95 -8.91
C LYS A 303 8.12 -12.88 -9.41
N ASP A 304 7.97 -11.78 -8.67
CA ASP A 304 7.06 -10.68 -9.02
C ASP A 304 7.62 -9.85 -10.16
N PHE A 305 8.92 -9.54 -10.16
CA PHE A 305 9.58 -8.88 -11.29
C PHE A 305 9.37 -9.66 -12.58
N VAL A 306 9.55 -10.99 -12.55
CA VAL A 306 9.32 -11.82 -13.73
C VAL A 306 7.87 -11.78 -14.16
N ARG A 307 6.94 -12.02 -13.23
CA ARG A 307 5.50 -12.03 -13.51
C ARG A 307 5.02 -10.74 -14.15
N VAL A 308 5.41 -9.59 -13.59
CA VAL A 308 4.92 -8.28 -14.02
C VAL A 308 5.66 -7.78 -15.25
N ILE A 309 6.99 -7.86 -15.28
CA ILE A 309 7.79 -7.19 -16.31
C ILE A 309 7.90 -8.05 -17.57
N ALA A 310 8.39 -9.29 -17.43
CA ALA A 310 8.73 -10.14 -18.57
C ALA A 310 8.52 -11.64 -18.26
N PRO A 311 7.27 -12.13 -18.24
CA PRO A 311 6.95 -13.48 -17.78
C PRO A 311 7.54 -14.59 -18.67
N SER A 312 7.82 -14.27 -19.94
CA SER A 312 8.34 -15.21 -20.94
C SER A 312 9.83 -14.98 -21.29
N ASP A 313 10.52 -14.03 -20.64
CA ASP A 313 11.94 -13.76 -20.91
C ASP A 313 12.83 -14.49 -19.88
N ASP A 314 13.49 -15.56 -20.34
CA ASP A 314 14.38 -16.37 -19.52
C ASP A 314 15.67 -15.63 -19.13
N ALA A 315 16.17 -14.72 -19.97
CA ALA A 315 17.35 -13.90 -19.65
C ALA A 315 17.00 -12.91 -18.54
N PHE A 316 15.83 -12.26 -18.62
CA PHE A 316 15.34 -11.39 -17.56
C PHE A 316 15.09 -12.16 -16.26
N ARG A 317 14.48 -13.34 -16.35
CA ARG A 317 14.29 -14.25 -15.20
C ARG A 317 15.62 -14.60 -14.53
N LEU A 318 16.61 -15.00 -15.32
CA LEU A 318 17.96 -15.31 -14.82
C LEU A 318 18.60 -14.09 -14.16
N LEU A 319 18.44 -12.91 -14.76
CA LEU A 319 18.94 -11.65 -14.22
C LEU A 319 18.39 -11.38 -12.82
N VAL A 320 17.06 -11.29 -12.68
CA VAL A 320 16.46 -10.86 -11.40
C VAL A 320 16.57 -11.93 -10.31
N THR A 321 16.51 -13.22 -10.65
CA THR A 321 16.70 -14.30 -9.68
C THR A 321 18.14 -14.34 -9.16
N THR A 322 19.12 -14.21 -10.06
CA THR A 322 20.54 -14.16 -9.65
C THR A 322 20.85 -12.87 -8.89
N PHE A 323 20.24 -11.74 -9.26
CA PHE A 323 20.42 -10.48 -8.53
C PHE A 323 19.85 -10.57 -7.11
N GLN A 324 18.66 -11.14 -6.93
CA GLN A 324 18.09 -11.35 -5.61
C GLN A 324 19.02 -12.20 -4.73
N GLU A 325 19.49 -13.33 -5.24
CA GLU A 325 20.43 -14.22 -4.54
C GLU A 325 21.73 -13.49 -4.14
N ALA A 326 22.27 -12.69 -5.06
CA ALA A 326 23.48 -11.92 -4.84
C ALA A 326 23.31 -10.82 -3.79
N GLY A 327 22.17 -10.12 -3.85
CA GLY A 327 21.87 -8.88 -3.12
C GLY A 327 22.65 -7.65 -3.61
N SER A 328 23.64 -7.76 -4.49
CA SER A 328 24.36 -6.58 -5.00
C SER A 328 24.96 -6.86 -6.37
N TRP A 329 25.20 -5.80 -7.15
CA TRP A 329 25.82 -5.91 -8.47
C TRP A 329 27.20 -6.58 -8.41
N THR A 330 28.02 -6.26 -7.42
CA THR A 330 29.34 -6.87 -7.23
C THR A 330 29.25 -8.38 -6.99
N GLN A 331 28.34 -8.82 -6.11
CA GLN A 331 28.17 -10.25 -5.84
C GLN A 331 27.50 -10.96 -7.01
N PHE A 332 26.64 -10.25 -7.75
CA PHE A 332 25.94 -10.77 -8.92
C PHE A 332 26.94 -11.11 -10.04
N GLU A 333 27.87 -10.21 -10.36
CA GLU A 333 28.92 -10.46 -11.35
C GLU A 333 29.81 -11.64 -10.97
N LYS A 334 30.15 -11.74 -9.68
CA LYS A 334 30.88 -12.90 -9.15
C LYS A 334 30.10 -14.19 -9.35
N LEU A 335 28.81 -14.21 -9.00
CA LEU A 335 27.95 -15.39 -9.18
C LEU A 335 27.80 -15.81 -10.64
N LEU A 336 27.65 -14.87 -11.57
CA LEU A 336 27.60 -15.18 -13.00
C LEU A 336 28.92 -15.79 -13.48
N THR A 337 30.05 -15.22 -13.05
CA THR A 337 31.39 -15.72 -13.38
C THR A 337 31.60 -17.14 -12.85
N ASP A 338 31.30 -17.36 -11.57
CA ASP A 338 31.44 -18.66 -10.90
C ASP A 338 30.55 -19.73 -11.57
N ARG A 339 29.40 -19.34 -12.13
CA ARG A 339 28.47 -20.23 -12.86
C ARG A 339 28.82 -20.40 -14.33
N GLY A 340 29.79 -19.66 -14.87
CA GLY A 340 30.12 -19.68 -16.31
C GLY A 340 28.98 -19.17 -17.19
N VAL A 341 28.12 -18.29 -16.67
CA VAL A 341 26.95 -17.75 -17.38
C VAL A 341 27.31 -16.43 -18.03
N ALA A 342 27.15 -16.35 -19.35
CA ALA A 342 27.19 -15.08 -20.09
C ALA A 342 25.78 -14.48 -20.17
N LEU A 343 25.62 -13.26 -19.68
CA LEU A 343 24.36 -12.51 -19.73
C LEU A 343 24.64 -11.06 -20.12
N ASP A 344 23.99 -10.58 -21.18
CA ASP A 344 24.00 -9.15 -21.52
C ASP A 344 23.00 -8.42 -20.61
N ILE A 345 23.49 -8.00 -19.45
CA ILE A 345 22.68 -7.38 -18.40
C ILE A 345 22.00 -6.10 -18.92
N ASP A 346 22.76 -5.25 -19.61
CA ASP A 346 22.29 -3.93 -19.99
C ASP A 346 21.23 -4.05 -21.10
N SER A 347 21.44 -4.90 -22.11
CA SER A 347 20.41 -5.17 -23.12
C SER A 347 19.16 -5.80 -22.50
N THR A 348 19.33 -6.79 -21.62
CA THR A 348 18.22 -7.51 -20.97
C THR A 348 17.35 -6.57 -20.14
N LEU A 349 17.97 -5.63 -19.41
CA LEU A 349 17.25 -4.72 -18.52
C LEU A 349 16.67 -3.50 -19.26
N ASN A 350 17.42 -2.91 -20.19
CA ASN A 350 17.07 -1.64 -20.82
C ASN A 350 15.81 -1.75 -21.70
N GLN A 351 15.59 -2.89 -22.35
CA GLN A 351 14.37 -3.12 -23.15
C GLN A 351 13.08 -3.04 -22.32
N TYR A 352 13.16 -3.28 -21.01
CA TYR A 352 12.02 -3.25 -20.09
C TYR A 352 12.00 -2.03 -19.16
N MET A 353 12.97 -1.11 -19.28
CA MET A 353 13.20 -0.09 -18.26
C MET A 353 11.99 0.84 -18.04
N MET A 354 11.28 1.25 -19.10
CA MET A 354 10.08 2.06 -18.93
C MET A 354 9.00 1.32 -18.12
N LYS A 355 8.77 0.04 -18.41
CA LYS A 355 7.81 -0.79 -17.69
C LYS A 355 8.19 -0.95 -16.21
N ILE A 356 9.49 -1.14 -15.93
CA ILE A 356 10.04 -1.18 -14.56
C ILE A 356 9.81 0.16 -13.85
N ILE A 357 10.08 1.29 -14.52
CA ILE A 357 9.87 2.63 -13.95
C ILE A 357 8.40 2.86 -13.62
N GLU A 358 7.48 2.59 -14.56
CA GLU A 358 6.05 2.80 -14.35
C GLU A 358 5.48 1.88 -13.26
N TRP A 359 5.94 0.63 -13.18
CA TRP A 359 5.54 -0.25 -12.07
C TRP A 359 6.10 0.24 -10.72
N ALA A 360 7.35 0.69 -10.71
CA ALA A 360 8.01 1.17 -9.49
C ALA A 360 7.39 2.45 -8.92
N ILE A 361 7.04 3.40 -9.79
CA ILE A 361 6.57 4.74 -9.41
C ILE A 361 5.05 4.82 -9.34
N ILE A 362 4.34 4.28 -10.34
CA ILE A 362 2.88 4.42 -10.47
C ILE A 362 2.15 3.19 -9.94
N GLY A 363 2.78 2.01 -10.02
CA GLY A 363 2.13 0.73 -9.72
C GLY A 363 1.45 0.10 -10.94
N LYS A 364 1.67 0.62 -12.15
CA LYS A 364 1.13 0.07 -13.40
C LYS A 364 1.66 -1.33 -13.72
N HIS A 365 0.99 -2.02 -14.64
CA HIS A 365 1.36 -3.32 -15.23
C HIS A 365 1.08 -4.56 -14.38
N ASP A 366 0.71 -4.41 -13.11
CA ASP A 366 0.45 -5.52 -12.19
C ASP A 366 -1.05 -5.83 -12.08
N GLU A 367 -1.71 -6.08 -13.23
CA GLU A 367 -3.18 -6.29 -13.31
C GLU A 367 -3.68 -7.43 -12.41
N ASP A 368 -2.88 -8.49 -12.29
CA ASP A 368 -3.21 -9.63 -11.44
C ASP A 368 -3.23 -9.28 -9.97
N ASN A 369 -2.54 -8.23 -9.54
CA ASN A 369 -2.37 -7.86 -8.14
C ASN A 369 -3.18 -6.63 -7.73
N ILE A 370 -3.61 -5.81 -8.69
CA ILE A 370 -4.45 -4.64 -8.43
C ILE A 370 -5.90 -5.10 -8.15
N ILE A 371 -6.53 -4.47 -7.16
CA ILE A 371 -7.95 -4.68 -6.79
C ILE A 371 -8.80 -3.51 -7.28
N ASP A 372 -8.34 -2.30 -7.02
CA ASP A 372 -9.01 -1.06 -7.41
C ASP A 372 -7.99 -0.11 -8.06
N PRO A 373 -7.84 -0.13 -9.39
CA PRO A 373 -6.89 0.74 -10.07
C PRO A 373 -7.22 2.23 -9.89
N SER A 374 -8.47 2.58 -9.56
CA SER A 374 -8.89 3.97 -9.41
C SER A 374 -8.36 4.64 -8.15
N THR A 375 -7.95 3.85 -7.16
CA THR A 375 -7.39 4.33 -5.89
C THR A 375 -5.96 3.84 -5.64
N GLN A 376 -5.53 2.76 -6.29
CA GLN A 376 -4.22 2.15 -6.01
C GLN A 376 -3.07 2.66 -6.89
N LEU A 377 -3.37 3.24 -8.06
CA LEU A 377 -2.37 3.77 -8.99
C LEU A 377 -2.09 5.25 -8.74
N ALA A 378 -0.82 5.63 -8.58
CA ALA A 378 -0.45 7.01 -8.27
C ALA A 378 -0.53 7.94 -9.50
N ASP A 379 -1.27 9.04 -9.40
CA ASP A 379 -1.36 10.07 -10.44
C ASP A 379 -0.25 11.12 -10.28
N PHE A 380 0.13 11.41 -9.04
CA PHE A 380 1.11 12.43 -8.68
C PHE A 380 2.15 11.91 -7.69
N LEU A 381 3.35 12.49 -7.74
CA LEU A 381 4.38 12.34 -6.73
C LEU A 381 4.56 13.68 -6.00
N LEU A 382 4.31 13.69 -4.69
CA LEU A 382 4.63 14.77 -3.79
C LEU A 382 5.95 14.47 -3.09
N THR A 383 6.95 15.33 -3.29
CA THR A 383 8.21 15.27 -2.55
C THR A 383 8.30 16.45 -1.60
N ARG A 384 8.43 16.18 -0.30
CA ARG A 384 8.73 17.18 0.72
C ARG A 384 10.18 17.04 1.17
N ASN A 385 10.94 18.14 1.09
CA ASN A 385 12.27 18.21 1.65
C ASN A 385 12.15 18.45 3.16
N ALA A 386 12.41 17.42 3.96
CA ALA A 386 12.20 17.47 5.41
C ALA A 386 13.09 18.51 6.11
N ASN A 387 14.22 18.93 5.51
CA ASN A 387 15.10 19.94 6.11
C ASN A 387 14.51 21.34 6.11
N ASN A 388 13.78 21.72 5.05
CA ASN A 388 13.29 23.10 4.86
C ASN A 388 11.76 23.20 4.72
N GLY A 389 11.06 22.06 4.66
CA GLY A 389 9.61 21.96 4.55
C GLY A 389 9.05 22.19 3.14
N LEU A 390 9.89 22.49 2.15
CA LEU A 390 9.42 22.77 0.79
C LEU A 390 8.84 21.52 0.13
N CYS A 391 7.77 21.73 -0.64
CA CYS A 391 7.10 20.69 -1.39
C CYS A 391 7.30 20.87 -2.89
N LYS A 392 7.35 19.75 -3.61
CA LYS A 392 7.26 19.69 -5.06
C LYS A 392 6.23 18.65 -5.44
N LEU A 393 5.18 19.07 -6.14
CA LEU A 393 4.22 18.19 -6.78
C LEU A 393 4.56 18.04 -8.26
N GLN A 394 4.45 16.83 -8.80
CA GLN A 394 4.59 16.56 -10.22
C GLN A 394 3.70 15.38 -10.61
N HIS A 395 3.24 15.33 -11.86
CA HIS A 395 2.59 14.13 -12.39
C HIS A 395 3.55 12.95 -12.35
N ALA A 396 3.07 11.80 -11.87
CA ALA A 396 3.88 10.60 -11.74
C ALA A 396 4.36 10.10 -13.11
N GLN A 397 3.53 10.21 -14.15
CA GLN A 397 3.92 9.84 -15.52
C GLN A 397 5.01 10.76 -16.09
N ASP A 398 4.94 12.07 -15.84
CA ASP A 398 5.98 12.99 -16.30
C ASP A 398 7.30 12.71 -15.61
N TYR A 399 7.26 12.35 -14.33
CA TYR A 399 8.44 11.91 -13.61
C TYR A 399 8.99 10.58 -14.13
N CYS A 400 8.14 9.62 -14.50
CA CYS A 400 8.59 8.39 -15.18
C CYS A 400 9.31 8.71 -16.50
N ASN A 401 8.76 9.64 -17.29
CA ASN A 401 9.37 10.11 -18.54
C ASN A 401 10.71 10.83 -18.28
N GLU A 402 10.82 11.64 -17.23
CA GLU A 402 12.07 12.27 -16.82
C GLU A 402 13.12 11.23 -16.43
N LEU A 403 12.76 10.24 -15.62
CA LEU A 403 13.65 9.15 -15.22
C LEU A 403 14.15 8.35 -16.43
N TYR A 404 13.26 8.03 -17.37
CA TYR A 404 13.61 7.28 -18.58
C TYR A 404 14.52 8.08 -19.53
N ARG A 405 14.26 9.38 -19.72
CA ARG A 405 15.13 10.26 -20.54
C ARG A 405 16.52 10.44 -19.95
N ASN A 406 16.63 10.38 -18.63
CA ASN A 406 17.87 10.55 -17.88
C ASN A 406 18.41 9.21 -17.35
N ILE A 407 18.25 8.12 -18.11
CA ILE A 407 18.93 6.84 -17.82
C ILE A 407 20.43 7.11 -17.86
N GLY A 408 21.04 7.15 -16.68
CA GLY A 408 22.49 7.26 -16.55
C GLY A 408 23.20 6.00 -17.04
N ASN A 409 24.53 6.05 -17.11
CA ASN A 409 25.35 4.92 -17.56
C ASN A 409 25.55 3.84 -16.49
N SER A 410 25.01 4.03 -15.27
CA SER A 410 25.14 3.04 -14.20
C SER A 410 24.20 1.86 -14.44
N ARG A 411 24.66 0.66 -14.14
CA ARG A 411 23.84 -0.55 -14.25
C ARG A 411 22.58 -0.47 -13.39
N GLY A 412 21.43 -0.77 -13.99
CA GLY A 412 20.13 -0.65 -13.33
C GLY A 412 19.55 0.76 -13.29
N ALA A 413 20.23 1.76 -13.88
CA ALA A 413 19.73 3.12 -13.96
C ALA A 413 18.31 3.19 -14.57
N PRO A 414 17.45 4.08 -14.08
CA PRO A 414 17.76 5.17 -13.14
C PRO A 414 17.74 4.75 -11.66
N PHE A 415 17.32 3.53 -11.37
CA PHE A 415 17.23 3.01 -10.00
C PHE A 415 18.59 2.56 -9.46
N SER A 416 18.71 2.60 -8.14
CA SER A 416 19.71 1.81 -7.44
C SER A 416 19.04 0.51 -7.05
N TRP A 417 19.58 -0.60 -7.56
CA TRP A 417 19.14 -1.93 -7.21
C TRP A 417 19.92 -2.40 -5.99
N THR A 418 19.20 -2.86 -4.98
CA THR A 418 19.75 -3.33 -3.70
C THR A 418 18.79 -4.37 -3.11
N TYR A 419 18.99 -4.73 -1.86
CA TYR A 419 18.06 -5.52 -1.04
C TYR A 419 17.57 -4.65 0.14
N PRO A 420 16.36 -4.91 0.66
CA PRO A 420 15.95 -4.36 1.94
C PRO A 420 16.89 -4.85 3.04
N SER A 421 17.16 -4.01 4.02
CA SER A 421 18.05 -4.35 5.13
C SER A 421 17.63 -5.67 5.81
N LYS A 422 18.63 -6.45 6.24
CA LYS A 422 18.48 -7.81 6.79
C LYS A 422 17.79 -8.84 5.89
N ARG A 423 17.38 -8.49 4.68
CA ARG A 423 16.66 -9.37 3.73
C ARG A 423 17.47 -9.70 2.47
N ARG A 424 18.79 -9.81 2.62
CA ARG A 424 19.68 -10.17 1.52
C ARG A 424 19.34 -11.58 1.02
N GLY A 425 19.22 -11.79 -0.29
CA GLY A 425 18.84 -13.09 -0.84
C GLY A 425 17.33 -13.30 -0.97
N GLU A 426 16.52 -12.46 -0.32
CA GLU A 426 15.07 -12.67 -0.21
C GLU A 426 14.27 -11.75 -1.12
N ARG A 427 14.70 -10.49 -1.29
CA ARG A 427 13.97 -9.48 -2.05
C ARG A 427 14.89 -8.51 -2.79
N ILE A 428 14.32 -7.82 -3.78
CA ILE A 428 14.96 -6.75 -4.55
C ILE A 428 14.30 -5.44 -4.19
N GLN A 429 15.09 -4.47 -3.75
CA GLN A 429 14.65 -3.11 -3.49
C GLN A 429 15.19 -2.15 -4.57
N LEU A 430 14.32 -1.28 -5.07
CA LEU A 430 14.66 -0.18 -5.96
C LEU A 430 14.61 1.14 -5.20
N LYS A 431 15.67 1.95 -5.36
CA LYS A 431 15.72 3.34 -4.88
C LYS A 431 15.72 4.31 -6.04
N MET A 432 14.76 5.23 -6.05
CA MET A 432 14.63 6.28 -7.07
C MET A 432 15.44 7.54 -6.71
N PRO A 433 16.00 8.24 -7.70
CA PRO A 433 16.65 9.53 -7.48
C PRO A 433 15.63 10.67 -7.38
N LEU A 434 15.67 11.48 -6.33
CA LEU A 434 14.82 12.65 -6.13
C LEU A 434 15.61 13.96 -6.30
N LYS A 435 14.98 14.93 -6.97
CA LYS A 435 15.40 16.33 -6.96
C LYS A 435 14.62 17.06 -5.86
N LEU A 436 15.24 17.21 -4.69
CA LEU A 436 14.61 17.85 -3.53
C LEU A 436 14.37 19.35 -3.79
N PRO A 437 13.18 19.88 -3.47
CA PRO A 437 12.92 21.31 -3.57
C PRO A 437 13.87 22.12 -2.67
N GLN A 438 14.38 23.21 -3.23
CA GLN A 438 15.28 24.16 -2.58
C GLN A 438 14.66 25.56 -2.58
N PRO A 439 15.02 26.43 -1.63
CA PRO A 439 14.60 27.83 -1.65
C PRO A 439 15.02 28.48 -2.97
N GLN A 440 14.21 29.42 -3.47
CA GLN A 440 14.61 30.24 -4.61
C GLN A 440 15.75 31.17 -4.15
N GLU A 441 16.85 31.19 -4.91
CA GLU A 441 18.02 32.06 -4.66
C GLU A 441 17.75 33.53 -4.98
#